data_AF-A0A2E0QV44-F1
#
_entry.id   AF-A0A2E0QV44-F1
#
_cell.length_a   1.000
_cell.length_b   1.000
_cell.length_c   1.000
_cell.angle_alpha   90.00
_cell.angle_beta   90.00
_cell.angle_gamma   90.00
#
_symmetry.space_group_name_H-M   'P 1'
#
loop_
_entity.id
_entity.type
_entity.pdbx_description
1 polymer ?
#
loop_
_entity_poly.entity_id
_entity_poly.type
_entity_poly.pdbx_seq_one_letter_code
_entity_poly.pdbx_strand_id
1 'polypeptide(L)'
;MKSLVVVLIDPESNRLRDELARNLEPYRLDDDDLESIRSRHWDYWFLPTGEPISDPEIEERFPNEDPEIRENSSVVGNLPKDFVCSGIISNELGWVDLQEYGWSLINEPCRANKKAMKEWTKRIREIFTEHSEKICVQVIVHC
;
A
#
# COMPACT_ATOMS: atom_id res chain seq x y z
N MET A 1 15.66 0.74 -1.46
CA MET A 1 14.31 1.22 -1.82
C MET A 1 13.49 1.13 -0.54
N LYS A 2 12.93 2.23 -0.03
CA LYS A 2 12.00 2.12 1.11
C LYS A 2 10.79 1.31 0.62
N SER A 3 10.37 0.29 1.38
CA SER A 3 9.21 -0.52 1.02
C SER A 3 7.97 0.36 1.15
N LEU A 4 7.43 0.79 0.02
CA LEU A 4 6.22 1.59 -0.07
C LEU A 4 5.02 0.64 -0.20
N VAL A 5 4.19 0.58 0.83
CA VAL A 5 2.95 -0.19 0.82
C VAL A 5 1.79 0.76 0.55
N VAL A 6 0.84 0.30 -0.24
CA VAL A 6 -0.42 1.00 -0.49
C VAL A 6 -1.54 0.32 0.27
N VAL A 7 -2.33 1.10 0.99
CA VAL A 7 -3.58 0.62 1.58
C VAL A 7 -4.73 1.12 0.73
N LEU A 8 -5.53 0.20 0.19
CA LEU A 8 -6.75 0.53 -0.53
C LEU A 8 -7.89 0.65 0.48
N ILE A 9 -8.57 1.78 0.44
CA ILE A 9 -9.67 2.10 1.35
C ILE A 9 -10.91 2.56 0.59
N ASP A 10 -12.06 2.41 1.22
CA ASP A 10 -13.34 2.73 0.61
C ASP A 10 -13.54 4.24 0.42
N PRO A 11 -14.03 4.68 -0.76
CA PRO A 11 -14.26 6.09 -1.06
C PRO A 11 -15.37 6.69 -0.19
N GLU A 12 -16.28 5.87 0.34
CA GLU A 12 -17.40 6.32 1.18
C GLU A 12 -16.98 6.72 2.60
N SER A 13 -15.70 6.54 2.96
CA SER A 13 -15.21 6.95 4.28
C SER A 13 -15.30 8.46 4.46
N ASN A 14 -15.66 8.87 5.68
CA ASN A 14 -15.66 10.28 6.08
C ASN A 14 -14.28 10.77 6.58
N ARG A 15 -13.37 9.83 6.90
CA ARG A 15 -12.03 10.11 7.44
C ARG A 15 -11.04 9.06 6.94
N LEU A 16 -10.09 9.49 6.12
CA LEU A 16 -9.08 8.63 5.52
C LEU A 16 -8.23 7.94 6.58
N ARG A 17 -7.84 8.67 7.63
CA ARG A 17 -6.99 8.12 8.69
C ARG A 17 -7.64 6.96 9.44
N ASP A 18 -8.94 7.09 9.73
CA ASP A 18 -9.68 6.07 10.48
C ASP A 18 -9.93 4.82 9.63
N GLU A 19 -10.13 4.99 8.33
CA GLU A 19 -10.28 3.87 7.38
C GLU A 19 -8.94 3.18 7.11
N LEU A 20 -7.86 3.96 6.97
CA LEU A 20 -6.49 3.45 6.88
C LEU A 20 -6.16 2.56 8.08
N ALA A 21 -6.38 3.06 9.30
CA ALA A 21 -6.13 2.30 10.51
C ALA A 21 -6.95 1.00 10.56
N ARG A 22 -8.23 1.06 10.18
CA ARG A 22 -9.10 -0.13 10.11
C ARG A 22 -8.63 -1.18 9.12
N ASN A 23 -8.11 -0.78 7.96
CA ASN A 23 -7.59 -1.71 6.94
C ASN A 23 -6.21 -2.28 7.33
N LEU A 24 -5.41 -1.54 8.11
CA LEU A 24 -4.11 -2.01 8.56
C LEU A 24 -4.20 -3.01 9.72
N GLU A 25 -5.09 -2.78 10.69
CA GLU A 25 -5.12 -3.50 11.97
C GLU A 25 -5.19 -5.03 11.86
N PRO A 26 -5.96 -5.64 10.92
CA PRO A 26 -6.00 -7.10 10.77
C PRO A 26 -4.65 -7.73 10.44
N TYR A 27 -3.73 -6.96 9.88
CA TYR A 27 -2.41 -7.39 9.43
C TYR A 27 -1.29 -7.00 10.41
N ARG A 28 -1.65 -6.42 11.56
CA ARG A 28 -0.70 -6.07 12.61
C ARG A 28 -0.10 -7.33 13.22
N LEU A 29 1.22 -7.32 13.37
CA LEU A 29 1.96 -8.36 14.05
C LEU A 29 1.56 -8.37 15.54
N ASP A 30 1.11 -9.53 15.99
CA ASP A 30 0.96 -9.92 17.39
C ASP A 30 2.21 -10.72 17.81
N ASP A 31 3.02 -10.15 18.70
CA ASP A 31 4.29 -10.71 19.19
C ASP A 31 4.07 -11.94 20.09
N ASP A 32 2.87 -12.11 20.63
CA ASP A 32 2.53 -13.24 21.50
C ASP A 32 1.99 -14.45 20.70
N ASP A 33 1.78 -14.31 19.39
CA ASP A 33 1.29 -15.36 18.50
C ASP A 33 2.31 -15.77 17.41
N LEU A 34 2.78 -17.02 17.49
CA LEU A 34 3.72 -17.61 16.54
C LEU A 34 3.18 -17.74 15.12
N GLU A 35 1.87 -17.89 14.93
CA GLU A 35 1.28 -17.91 13.58
C GLU A 35 1.29 -16.51 12.98
N SER A 36 0.87 -15.51 13.76
CA SER A 36 0.97 -14.09 13.43
C SER A 36 2.40 -13.68 13.03
N ILE A 37 3.43 -14.01 13.82
CA ILE A 37 4.84 -13.71 13.50
C ILE A 37 5.26 -14.31 12.14
N ARG A 38 4.66 -15.43 11.73
CA ARG A 38 4.97 -16.09 10.45
C ARG A 38 4.20 -15.52 9.27
N SER A 39 3.06 -14.89 9.50
CA SER A 39 2.11 -14.52 8.43
C SER A 39 1.72 -13.04 8.39
N ARG A 40 2.22 -12.21 9.30
CA ARG A 40 1.94 -10.78 9.39
C ARG A 40 3.25 -10.00 9.37
N HIS A 41 3.21 -8.78 8.84
CA HIS A 41 4.46 -8.10 8.48
C HIS A 41 4.53 -6.62 8.87
N TRP A 42 3.78 -6.18 9.89
CA TRP A 42 4.01 -4.85 10.46
C TRP A 42 3.81 -4.73 11.98
N ASP A 43 4.73 -4.06 12.68
CA ASP A 43 4.64 -3.71 14.11
C ASP A 43 4.29 -2.22 14.31
N TYR A 44 4.81 -1.34 13.46
CA TYR A 44 4.40 0.06 13.31
C TYR A 44 4.40 0.52 11.85
N TRP A 45 3.67 1.61 11.57
CA TRP A 45 3.64 2.26 10.25
C TRP A 45 3.78 3.77 10.37
N PHE A 46 4.24 4.39 9.29
CA PHE A 46 4.33 5.85 9.17
C PHE A 46 4.11 6.28 7.72
N LEU A 47 3.81 7.56 7.51
CA LEU A 47 3.60 8.11 6.19
C LEU A 47 4.96 8.41 5.52
N PRO A 48 5.12 8.14 4.22
CA PRO A 48 6.30 8.56 3.48
C PRO A 48 6.50 10.07 3.58
N THR A 49 7.76 10.47 3.80
CA THR A 49 8.19 11.86 3.69
C THR A 49 8.86 12.05 2.32
N GLY A 50 8.37 13.00 1.52
CA GLY A 50 8.86 13.19 0.14
C GLY A 50 7.91 13.98 -0.74
N GLU A 51 7.97 13.72 -2.05
CA GLU A 51 7.04 14.31 -3.00
C GLU A 51 5.62 13.75 -2.78
N PRO A 52 4.61 14.60 -2.56
CA PRO A 52 3.23 14.16 -2.39
C PRO A 52 2.70 13.57 -3.71
N ILE A 53 1.74 12.64 -3.62
CA ILE A 53 1.01 12.20 -4.82
C ILE A 53 0.11 13.35 -5.33
N SER A 54 -0.38 14.21 -4.43
CA SER A 54 -1.25 15.38 -4.68
C SER A 54 -2.39 15.08 -5.66
N ASP A 55 -3.52 14.68 -5.10
CA ASP A 55 -4.75 14.40 -5.84
C ASP A 55 -5.81 15.46 -5.53
N PRO A 56 -6.19 16.32 -6.50
CA PRO A 56 -7.19 17.36 -6.30
C PRO A 56 -8.54 16.82 -5.82
N GLU A 57 -8.91 15.59 -6.21
CA GLU A 57 -10.17 14.98 -5.79
C GLU A 57 -10.14 14.64 -4.30
N ILE A 58 -9.00 14.16 -3.79
CA ILE A 58 -8.82 13.94 -2.35
C ILE A 58 -8.83 15.27 -1.59
N GLU A 59 -8.21 16.32 -2.14
CA GLU A 59 -8.23 17.65 -1.53
C GLU A 59 -9.64 18.23 -1.39
N GLU A 60 -10.48 18.05 -2.41
CA GLU A 60 -11.87 18.51 -2.40
C GLU A 60 -12.75 17.67 -1.46
N ARG A 61 -12.60 16.34 -1.48
CA ARG A 61 -13.45 15.42 -0.69
C ARG A 61 -13.09 15.40 0.79
N PHE A 62 -11.82 15.63 1.13
CA PHE A 62 -11.29 15.54 2.49
C PHE A 62 -10.60 16.86 2.92
N PRO A 63 -11.30 18.00 2.91
CA PRO A 63 -10.68 19.31 3.14
C PRO A 63 -10.17 19.50 4.58
N ASN A 64 -10.73 18.74 5.52
CA ASN A 64 -10.41 18.80 6.95
C ASN A 64 -9.55 17.63 7.44
N GLU A 65 -9.06 16.77 6.53
CA GLU A 65 -8.18 15.67 6.91
C GLU A 65 -6.77 16.19 7.23
N ASP A 66 -6.03 15.41 8.01
CA ASP A 66 -4.62 15.66 8.28
C ASP A 66 -3.85 15.87 6.96
N PRO A 67 -3.13 16.99 6.77
CA PRO A 67 -2.38 17.27 5.56
C PRO A 67 -1.42 16.14 5.17
N GLU A 68 -0.76 15.50 6.13
CA GLU A 68 0.18 14.41 5.84
C GLU A 68 -0.53 13.19 5.25
N ILE A 69 -1.73 12.86 5.76
CA ILE A 69 -2.55 11.75 5.24
C ILE A 69 -3.00 12.09 3.82
N ARG A 70 -3.50 13.31 3.61
CA ARG A 70 -4.00 13.77 2.32
C ARG A 70 -2.91 13.80 1.24
N GLU A 71 -1.72 14.29 1.58
CA GLU A 71 -0.56 14.34 0.68
C GLU A 71 -0.05 12.95 0.25
N ASN A 72 -0.36 11.94 1.06
CA ASN A 72 -0.05 10.54 0.79
C ASN A 72 -1.24 9.73 0.24
N SER A 73 -2.35 10.40 -0.09
CA SER A 73 -3.57 9.76 -0.58
C SER A 73 -3.91 10.17 -2.01
N SER A 74 -4.54 9.27 -2.76
CA SER A 74 -5.06 9.52 -4.10
C SER A 74 -6.19 8.56 -4.43
N VAL A 75 -7.10 8.95 -5.31
CA VAL A 75 -7.99 7.99 -5.99
C VAL A 75 -7.13 7.14 -6.90
N VAL A 76 -7.32 5.83 -6.87
CA VAL A 76 -6.48 4.89 -7.62
C VAL A 76 -6.45 5.21 -9.12
N GLY A 77 -7.59 5.61 -9.70
CA GLY A 77 -7.69 6.03 -11.10
C GLY A 77 -6.88 7.28 -11.47
N ASN A 78 -6.49 8.09 -10.48
CA ASN A 78 -5.71 9.32 -10.66
C ASN A 78 -4.20 9.08 -10.46
N LEU A 79 -3.78 7.88 -10.04
CA LEU A 79 -2.36 7.56 -9.86
C LEU A 79 -1.56 7.70 -11.18
N PRO A 80 -0.27 8.08 -11.09
CA PRO A 80 0.62 8.05 -12.24
C PRO A 80 0.68 6.65 -12.89
N LYS A 81 0.75 6.60 -14.23
CA LYS A 81 0.77 5.32 -14.98
C LYS A 81 1.97 4.44 -14.66
N ASP A 82 3.06 5.04 -14.20
CA ASP A 82 4.30 4.41 -13.78
C ASP A 82 4.43 4.27 -12.25
N PHE A 83 3.35 4.55 -11.51
CA PHE A 83 3.32 4.35 -10.07
C PHE A 83 3.58 2.88 -9.71
N VAL A 84 4.46 2.68 -8.74
CA VAL A 84 4.88 1.37 -8.25
C VAL A 84 4.89 1.36 -6.72
N CYS A 85 4.53 0.21 -6.15
CA CYS A 85 4.60 -0.05 -4.73
C CYS A 85 5.24 -1.43 -4.50
N SER A 86 5.65 -1.73 -3.28
CA SER A 86 6.19 -3.05 -2.89
C SER A 86 5.13 -3.96 -2.27
N GLY A 87 3.97 -3.43 -1.89
CA GLY A 87 2.85 -4.21 -1.38
C GLY A 87 1.54 -3.43 -1.41
N ILE A 88 0.44 -4.18 -1.34
CA ILE A 88 -0.93 -3.69 -1.30
C ILE A 88 -1.65 -4.37 -0.14
N ILE A 89 -2.33 -3.59 0.69
CA ILE A 89 -3.22 -4.06 1.75
C ILE A 89 -4.64 -3.62 1.39
N SER A 90 -5.57 -4.57 1.43
CA SER A 90 -7.00 -4.32 1.23
C SER A 90 -7.81 -5.36 2.00
N ASN A 91 -8.99 -4.99 2.51
CA ASN A 91 -9.93 -5.97 3.08
C ASN A 91 -10.41 -7.01 2.05
N GLU A 92 -10.40 -6.68 0.76
CA GLU A 92 -10.86 -7.57 -0.32
C GLU A 92 -9.77 -8.51 -0.81
N LEU A 93 -8.52 -8.04 -0.86
CA LEU A 93 -7.40 -8.77 -1.44
C LEU A 93 -6.50 -9.44 -0.41
N GLY A 94 -6.57 -9.05 0.86
CA GLY A 94 -5.55 -9.42 1.83
C GLY A 94 -4.35 -8.48 1.78
N TRP A 95 -3.23 -8.98 2.32
CA TRP A 95 -1.90 -8.47 2.05
C TRP A 95 -1.37 -9.18 0.81
N VAL A 96 -0.99 -8.41 -0.23
CA VAL A 96 -0.33 -8.94 -1.43
C VAL A 96 0.94 -8.13 -1.64
N ASP A 97 2.08 -8.79 -1.79
CA ASP A 97 3.36 -8.09 -1.96
C ASP A 97 4.28 -8.71 -3.01
N LEU A 98 5.38 -8.01 -3.24
CA LEU A 98 6.41 -8.40 -4.18
C LEU A 98 7.09 -9.75 -3.80
N GLN A 99 7.06 -10.17 -2.53
CA GLN A 99 7.65 -11.43 -2.09
C GLN A 99 6.82 -12.64 -2.54
N GLU A 100 5.48 -12.52 -2.60
CA GLU A 100 4.62 -13.57 -3.17
C GLU A 100 5.00 -13.94 -4.61
N TYR A 101 5.61 -13.00 -5.34
CA TYR A 101 6.10 -13.19 -6.71
C TYR A 101 7.54 -13.71 -6.79
N GLY A 102 8.12 -14.13 -5.65
CA GLY A 102 9.44 -14.76 -5.57
C GLY A 102 10.61 -13.77 -5.57
N TRP A 103 10.36 -12.49 -5.25
CA TRP A 103 11.44 -11.53 -5.05
C TRP A 103 12.25 -11.88 -3.78
N SER A 104 13.57 -11.93 -3.90
CA SER A 104 14.46 -12.17 -2.76
C SER A 104 15.59 -11.14 -2.72
N LEU A 105 15.87 -10.56 -1.57
CA LEU A 105 16.98 -9.60 -1.41
C LEU A 105 18.36 -10.27 -1.34
N ILE A 106 18.40 -11.61 -1.37
CA ILE A 106 19.60 -12.41 -1.05
C ILE A 106 20.63 -12.39 -2.20
N ASN A 107 20.25 -12.03 -3.44
CA ASN A 107 21.14 -12.05 -4.61
C ASN A 107 20.88 -10.88 -5.59
N GLU A 108 21.35 -9.68 -5.26
CA GLU A 108 21.24 -8.50 -6.14
C GLU A 108 22.09 -8.63 -7.43
N PRO A 109 21.64 -8.05 -8.56
CA PRO A 109 20.40 -8.31 -9.27
C PRO A 109 20.46 -9.65 -10.04
N CYS A 110 19.60 -10.59 -9.68
CA CYS A 110 19.47 -11.87 -10.40
C CYS A 110 18.29 -11.89 -11.40
N ARG A 111 18.31 -12.87 -12.32
CA ARG A 111 17.22 -13.08 -13.29
C ARG A 111 15.87 -13.35 -12.61
N ALA A 112 15.86 -13.99 -11.44
CA ALA A 112 14.66 -14.29 -10.69
C ALA A 112 13.96 -13.01 -10.20
N ASN A 113 14.70 -12.11 -9.55
CA ASN A 113 14.15 -10.82 -9.09
C ASN A 113 13.61 -9.96 -10.25
N LYS A 114 14.29 -9.95 -11.40
CA LYS A 114 13.78 -9.26 -12.60
C LYS A 114 12.45 -9.84 -13.09
N LYS A 115 12.29 -11.18 -13.03
CA LYS A 115 11.04 -11.84 -13.36
C LYS A 115 9.95 -11.51 -12.34
N ALA A 116 10.25 -11.61 -11.04
CA ALA A 116 9.32 -11.27 -9.96
C ALA A 116 8.79 -9.84 -10.09
N MET A 117 9.68 -8.86 -10.30
CA MET A 117 9.29 -7.45 -10.51
C MET A 117 8.40 -7.27 -11.74
N LYS A 118 8.65 -8.00 -12.82
CA LYS A 118 7.83 -7.91 -14.03
C LYS A 118 6.42 -8.46 -13.78
N GLU A 119 6.31 -9.61 -13.14
CA GLU A 119 5.01 -10.21 -12.78
C GLU A 119 4.26 -9.32 -11.78
N TRP A 120 4.96 -8.80 -10.77
CA TRP A 120 4.40 -7.86 -9.80
C TRP A 120 3.91 -6.57 -10.45
N THR A 121 4.70 -5.96 -11.33
CA THR A 121 4.30 -4.76 -12.08
C THR A 121 3.04 -5.02 -12.91
N LYS A 122 2.90 -6.23 -13.48
CA LYS A 122 1.70 -6.62 -14.21
C LYS A 122 0.51 -6.73 -13.25
N ARG A 123 0.68 -7.41 -12.11
CA ARG A 123 -0.38 -7.58 -11.12
C ARG A 123 -0.87 -6.26 -10.54
N ILE A 124 0.05 -5.35 -10.16
CA ILE A 124 -0.32 -4.03 -9.64
C ILE A 124 -1.24 -3.30 -10.61
N ARG A 125 -0.93 -3.34 -11.90
CA ARG A 125 -1.75 -2.67 -12.93
C ARG A 125 -3.14 -3.28 -13.04
N GLU A 126 -3.26 -4.59 -12.93
CA GLU A 126 -4.56 -5.28 -12.90
C GLU A 126 -5.36 -4.83 -11.68
N ILE A 127 -4.75 -4.87 -10.49
CA ILE A 127 -5.38 -4.44 -9.23
C ILE A 127 -5.84 -2.98 -9.31
N PHE A 128 -4.98 -2.06 -9.74
CA PHE A 128 -5.36 -0.64 -9.84
C PHE A 128 -6.42 -0.36 -10.91
N THR A 129 -6.50 -1.21 -11.95
CA THR A 129 -7.59 -1.13 -12.92
C THR A 129 -8.91 -1.64 -12.32
N GLU A 130 -8.87 -2.75 -11.58
CA GLU A 130 -10.03 -3.37 -10.94
C GLU A 130 -10.61 -2.52 -9.80
N HIS A 131 -9.76 -1.75 -9.11
CA HIS A 131 -10.12 -0.94 -7.94
C HIS A 131 -9.93 0.57 -8.20
N SER A 132 -10.16 1.01 -9.43
CA SER A 132 -9.90 2.40 -9.87
C SER A 132 -10.65 3.47 -9.08
N GLU A 133 -11.76 3.10 -8.46
CA GLU A 133 -12.64 3.94 -7.64
C GLU A 133 -12.23 4.02 -6.16
N LYS A 134 -11.35 3.13 -5.70
CA LYS A 134 -10.86 3.14 -4.32
C LYS A 134 -9.92 4.32 -4.10
N ILE A 135 -9.70 4.64 -2.84
CA ILE A 135 -8.65 5.57 -2.43
C ILE A 135 -7.44 4.73 -2.03
N CYS A 136 -6.26 5.06 -2.55
CA CYS A 136 -5.00 4.53 -2.06
C CYS A 136 -4.40 5.49 -1.05
N VAL A 137 -3.85 4.96 0.03
CA VAL A 137 -3.01 5.70 0.98
C VAL A 137 -1.65 5.03 1.06
N GLN A 138 -0.59 5.81 0.85
CA GLN A 138 0.78 5.33 0.96
C GLN A 138 1.22 5.24 2.42
N VAL A 139 1.83 4.11 2.77
CA VAL A 139 2.46 3.90 4.07
C VAL A 139 3.81 3.21 3.92
N ILE A 140 4.68 3.42 4.90
CA ILE A 140 5.85 2.59 5.13
C ILE A 140 5.56 1.77 6.38
N VAL A 141 5.62 0.45 6.22
CA VAL A 141 5.52 -0.49 7.33
C VAL A 141 6.92 -0.93 7.76
N HIS A 142 7.12 -1.11 9.06
CA HIS A 142 8.32 -1.70 9.62
C HIS A 142 8.06 -3.16 10.00
N CYS A 143 9.06 -4.02 9.81
CA CYS A 143 9.10 -5.41 10.25
C CYS A 143 10.47 -5.75 10.83
#